data_AF-A0A6N6KZI6-F1
#
_entry.id   AF-A0A6N6KZI6-F1
#
_cell.length_a   1.000
_cell.length_b   1.000
_cell.length_c   1.000
_cell.angle_alpha   90.00
_cell.angle_beta   90.00
_cell.angle_gamma   90.00
#
_symmetry.space_group_name_H-M   'P 1'
#
loop_
_entity.id
_entity.type
_entity.pdbx_description
1 polymer ?
#
loop_
_entity_poly.entity_id
_entity_poly.type
_entity_poly.pdbx_seq_one_letter_code
_entity_poly.pdbx_strand_id
1 'polypeptide(L)' 'MLPELQLNDIVRLRKQHPCGSYDWKVVRLGADIGLVCEGCGRRVLLPRRKLARRMKNVITPTEDNSQTGT' A
#
# COMPACT_ATOMS: atom_id res chain seq x y z
N MET A 1 7.80 7.55 -11.53
CA MET A 1 8.40 7.51 -10.19
C MET A 1 7.38 6.92 -9.23
N LEU A 2 7.76 5.99 -8.35
CA LEU A 2 6.88 5.54 -7.27
C LEU A 2 7.08 6.50 -6.11
N PRO A 3 6.03 7.05 -5.48
CA PRO A 3 6.19 7.75 -4.21
C PRO A 3 6.77 6.78 -3.17
N GLU A 4 7.48 7.33 -2.19
CA GLU A 4 7.95 6.57 -1.04
C GLU A 4 6.74 6.06 -0.27
N LEU A 5 6.64 4.73 -0.13
CA LEU A 5 5.58 4.07 0.63
C LEU A 5 6.13 3.71 2.00
N GLN A 6 5.34 3.98 3.02
CA GLN A 6 5.62 3.60 4.40
C GLN A 6 4.78 2.39 4.82
N LEU A 7 5.18 1.77 5.93
CA LEU A 7 4.43 0.68 6.53
C LEU A 7 3.12 1.25 7.05
N ASN A 8 2.01 0.53 6.87
CA ASN A 8 0.65 0.92 7.20
C ASN A 8 0.01 1.98 6.30
N ASP A 9 0.71 2.47 5.27
CA ASP A 9 0.09 3.35 4.26
C ASP A 9 -1.11 2.69 3.61
N ILE A 10 -2.14 3.49 3.31
CA ILE A 10 -3.28 3.04 2.52
C ILE A 10 -3.13 3.56 1.10
N VAL A 11 -3.01 2.64 0.15
CA VAL A 11 -2.91 2.92 -1.27
C VAL A 11 -4.21 2.55 -1.99
N ARG A 12 -4.64 3.39 -2.92
CA ARG A 12 -5.75 3.11 -3.82
C ARG A 12 -5.24 2.55 -5.13
N LEU A 13 -5.67 1.33 -5.49
CA LEU A 13 -5.36 0.76 -6.80
C LEU A 13 -6.34 1.25 -7.87
N ARG A 14 -5.90 1.28 -9.12
CA ARG A 14 -6.71 1.60 -10.31
C ARG A 14 -7.73 0.50 -10.62
N LYS A 15 -7.38 -0.76 -10.32
CA LYS A 15 -8.26 -1.91 -10.49
C LYS A 15 -8.97 -2.20 -9.17
N GLN A 16 -10.27 -2.41 -9.26
CA GLN A 16 -11.07 -2.90 -8.15
C GLN A 16 -10.62 -4.30 -7.75
N HIS A 17 -10.57 -4.57 -6.45
CA HIS A 17 -10.46 -5.93 -5.96
C HIS A 17 -11.78 -6.69 -6.22
N PRO A 18 -11.78 -8.01 -6.50
CA PRO A 18 -13.00 -8.81 -6.61
C PRO A 18 -13.99 -8.66 -5.44
N CYS A 19 -13.56 -8.22 -4.26
CA CYS A 19 -14.48 -7.95 -3.15
C CYS A 19 -15.21 -6.59 -3.21
N GLY A 20 -14.90 -5.74 -4.20
CA GLY A 20 -15.47 -4.40 -4.35
C GLY A 20 -14.63 -3.24 -3.80
N SER A 21 -13.61 -3.50 -2.97
CA SER A 21 -12.73 -2.45 -2.44
C SER A 21 -11.62 -2.05 -3.41
N TYR A 22 -11.19 -0.80 -3.34
CA TYR A 22 -10.05 -0.27 -4.09
C TYR A 22 -8.83 -0.03 -3.19
N ASP A 23 -9.01 -0.21 -1.87
CA ASP A 23 -8.10 0.28 -0.84
C ASP A 23 -7.30 -0.88 -0.26
N TRP A 24 -6.00 -0.63 -0.17
CA TRP A 24 -5.03 -1.63 0.21
C TRP A 24 -4.05 -1.03 1.20
N LYS A 25 -3.86 -1.70 2.33
CA LYS A 25 -2.88 -1.34 3.34
C LYS A 25 -1.54 -2.00 3.07
N VAL A 26 -0.48 -1.22 3.14
CA VAL A 26 0.91 -1.69 3.03
C VAL A 26 1.29 -2.38 4.33
N VAL A 27 1.61 -3.66 4.27
CA VAL A 27 2.01 -4.46 5.44
C VAL A 27 3.45 -4.97 5.36
N ARG A 28 4.12 -4.77 4.23
CA ARG A 28 5.52 -5.14 4.05
C ARG A 28 6.19 -4.24 3.03
N LEU A 29 7.36 -3.72 3.38
CA LEU A 29 8.25 -2.99 2.50
C LEU A 29 9.47 -3.86 2.19
N GLY A 30 9.83 -3.95 0.91
CA GLY A 30 10.95 -4.76 0.44
C GLY A 30 11.07 -4.74 -1.08
N ALA A 31 11.68 -5.78 -1.65
CA ALA A 31 11.71 -6.01 -3.10
C ALA A 31 10.29 -6.21 -3.65
N ASP A 32 9.48 -7.00 -2.93
CA ASP A 32 8.04 -7.11 -3.10
C ASP A 32 7.31 -6.37 -1.97
N ILE A 33 6.25 -5.67 -2.33
CA ILE A 33 5.39 -4.96 -1.40
C ILE A 33 4.23 -5.88 -1.03
N GLY A 34 4.06 -6.09 0.28
CA GLY A 34 2.90 -6.80 0.82
C GLY A 34 1.75 -5.84 0.99
N LEU A 35 0.59 -6.19 0.42
CA LEU A 35 -0.65 -5.42 0.55
C LEU A 35 -1.76 -6.28 1.15
N VAL A 36 -2.61 -5.65 1.95
CA VAL A 36 -3.82 -6.26 2.52
C VAL A 36 -5.03 -5.44 2.07
N CYS A 37 -6.04 -6.10 1.52
CA CYS A 37 -7.27 -5.42 1.12
C CYS A 37 -8.06 -4.99 2.37
N GLU A 38 -8.38 -3.70 2.48
CA GLU A 38 -9.11 -3.17 3.65
C GLU A 38 -10.59 -3.62 3.68
N GLY A 39 -11.13 -4.10 2.55
CA GLY A 39 -12.52 -4.58 2.49
C GLY A 39 -12.71 -6.05 2.89
N CYS A 40 -11.69 -6.90 2.73
CA CYS A 40 -11.84 -8.35 2.94
C CYS A 40 -10.63 -9.04 3.60
N GLY A 41 -9.56 -8.31 3.92
CA GLY A 41 -8.37 -8.85 4.56
C GLY A 41 -7.47 -9.71 3.67
N ARG A 42 -7.77 -9.83 2.36
CA ARG A 42 -6.95 -10.63 1.42
C ARG A 42 -5.54 -10.04 1.31
N ARG A 43 -4.52 -10.88 1.50
CA ARG A 43 -3.11 -10.49 1.37
C ARG A 43 -2.56 -10.84 -0.01
N VAL A 44 -1.78 -9.93 -0.60
CA VAL A 44 -1.08 -10.13 -1.87
C VAL A 44 0.34 -9.58 -1.79
N LEU A 45 1.26 -10.19 -2.51
CA LEU A 45 2.61 -9.68 -2.73
C LEU A 45 2.73 -9.18 -4.17
N LEU A 46 3.18 -7.94 -4.33
CA LEU A 46 3.34 -7.31 -5.62
C LEU A 46 4.74 -6.70 -5.74
N PRO A 47 5.47 -6.96 -6.85
CA PRO A 47 6.72 -6.27 -7.12
C PRO A 47 6.49 -4.75 -7.19
N ARG A 48 7.44 -3.96 -6.68
CA ARG A 48 7.35 -2.49 -6.69
C ARG A 48 6.93 -1.93 -8.06
N ARG A 49 7.60 -2.35 -9.14
CA ARG A 49 7.27 -1.90 -10.51
C ARG A 49 5.82 -2.17 -10.93
N LYS A 50 5.24 -3.28 -10.48
CA LYS A 50 3.85 -3.66 -10.79
C LYS A 50 2.87 -2.84 -9.94
N LEU A 51 3.19 -2.61 -8.68
CA LEU A 51 2.43 -1.70 -7.81
C LEU A 51 2.42 -0.29 -8.38
N ALA A 52 3.57 0.25 -8.80
CA ALA A 52 3.70 1.57 -9.43
C ALA A 52 2.68 1.82 -10.55
N ARG A 53 2.53 0.82 -11.44
CA ARG A 53 1.65 0.91 -12.61
C ARG A 53 0.17 0.77 -12.25
N ARG A 54 -0.13 0.02 -11.18
CA ARG A 54 -1.50 -0.28 -10.74
C ARG A 54 -2.01 0.73 -9.72
N MET A 55 -1.15 1.44 -9.03
CA MET A 55 -1.54 2.43 -8.03
C MET A 55 -2.15 3.66 -8.73
N LYS A 56 -3.22 4.18 -8.15
CA LYS A 56 -3.87 5.42 -8.58
C LYS A 56 -3.40 6.58 -7.71
N ASN A 57 -3.50 6.43 -6.39
CA ASN A 57 -3.08 7.43 -5.42
C ASN A 57 -2.74 6.78 -4.07
N VAL A 58 -1.97 7.48 -3.24
CA VAL A 58 -1.82 7.17 -1.80
C VAL A 58 -2.90 7.96 -1.06
N ILE A 59 -3.74 7.28 -0.28
CA ILE A 59 -4.89 7.89 0.40
C ILE A 59 -4.46 8.45 1.75
N THR A 60 -3.69 7.65 2.47
CA THR A 60 -3.20 8.01 3.80
C THR A 60 -1.70 7.73 3.78
N PRO A 61 -0.88 8.76 3.49
CA PRO A 61 0.49 8.70 3.94
C PRO A 61 0.42 8.61 5.46
N THR A 62 1.06 7.63 6.08
CA THR A 62 1.31 7.73 7.51
C THR A 62 2.06 9.06 7.69
N GLU A 63 1.48 10.02 8.39
CA GLU A 63 2.28 11.11 8.92
C GLU A 63 3.34 10.42 9.77
N ASP A 64 4.60 10.57 9.37
CA ASP A 64 5.77 10.16 10.14
C ASP A 64 5.74 10.94 11.45
N ASN A 65 4.93 10.45 12.38
CA ASN A 65 4.93 10.92 13.75
C ASN A 65 5.94 10.05 14.49
N SER A 66 7.19 10.49 14.38
CA SER A 66 8.21 10.47 15.42
C SER A 66 8.47 9.13 16.12
N GLN A 67 9.70 8.63 16.10
CA GLN A 67 10.43 8.39 17.35
C GLN A 67 11.92 8.72 17.16
N THR A 68 12.25 10.01 17.30
CA THR A 68 13.53 10.44 17.88
C THR A 68 13.59 9.85 19.29
N GLY A 69 14.43 8.84 19.49
CA GLY A 69 14.76 8.29 20.80
C GLY A 69 16.27 8.30 20.96
N THR A 70 16.73 9.21 21.81
CA THR A 70 18.06 9.37 22.43
C THR A 70 18.94 8.13 22.51
#